data_AF-A0A3M7MHW4-F1
#
_entry.id   AF-A0A3M7MHW4-F1
#
_cell.length_a   1.000
_cell.length_b   1.000
_cell.length_c   1.000
_cell.angle_alpha   90.00
_cell.angle_beta   90.00
_cell.angle_gamma   90.00
#
_symmetry.space_group_name_H-M   'P 1'
#
loop_
_entity.id
_entity.type
_entity.pdbx_description
1 polymer ?
#
loop_
_entity_poly.entity_id
_entity_poly.type
_entity_poly.pdbx_seq_one_letter_code
_entity_poly.pdbx_strand_id
1 'polypeptide(L)'
;MPPPTCLRSLVAQLSLDAAAHAHAHARAHACATPHLLRRQTASFSTAAPRYAAVVKKKGMTAAPKKGIKSLNTKKGKATPGGDAGKRPAQGERKALRKRIVLTNDNALHVASLQDLDKENVLSSKNEGKVMGLPQEHVVDALRAVDAFKPNQAWSLFRRPAVLMRSEAMQLARLVHDVEDAAARQEKKTIRRILCGERASGKTTLLLQGLAMAFLRDWFVINLPEGTHAPAGIPKLD
;
A
#
# COMPACT_ATOMS: atom_id res chain seq x y z
N MET A 1 39.94 0.18 -37.46
CA MET A 1 40.30 -0.59 -36.25
C MET A 1 39.03 -1.07 -35.56
N PRO A 2 39.01 -2.33 -35.08
CA PRO A 2 37.80 -3.08 -34.74
C PRO A 2 37.27 -2.77 -33.32
N PRO A 3 35.98 -3.03 -33.03
CA PRO A 3 35.47 -3.06 -31.67
C PRO A 3 35.85 -4.38 -30.97
N PRO A 4 36.31 -4.37 -29.71
CA PRO A 4 36.49 -5.61 -28.96
C PRO A 4 35.15 -6.10 -28.39
N THR A 5 34.77 -7.28 -28.88
CA THR A 5 33.91 -8.27 -28.22
C THR A 5 34.26 -8.46 -26.74
N CYS A 6 33.25 -8.46 -25.87
CA CYS A 6 33.31 -9.13 -24.57
C CYS A 6 32.13 -10.10 -24.43
N LEU A 7 32.44 -11.38 -24.65
CA LEU A 7 31.70 -12.53 -24.16
C LEU A 7 31.97 -12.66 -22.65
N ARG A 8 30.93 -12.53 -21.81
CA ARG A 8 30.89 -13.14 -20.47
C ARG A 8 29.44 -13.56 -20.22
N SER A 9 29.10 -14.79 -20.61
CA SER A 9 29.15 -15.99 -19.75
C SER A 9 28.10 -15.93 -18.64
N LEU A 10 27.02 -16.69 -18.88
CA LEU A 10 26.40 -17.58 -17.90
C LEU A 10 27.40 -17.97 -16.81
N VAL A 11 27.08 -17.72 -15.55
CA VAL A 11 27.25 -18.67 -14.44
C VAL A 11 26.43 -18.11 -13.27
N ALA A 12 25.31 -18.78 -13.01
CA ALA A 12 24.70 -18.82 -11.71
C ALA A 12 25.55 -19.76 -10.84
N GLN A 13 26.11 -19.26 -9.74
CA GLN A 13 26.64 -20.02 -8.61
C GLN A 13 25.95 -19.40 -7.38
N LEU A 14 24.95 -20.02 -6.74
CA LEU A 14 25.05 -21.20 -5.87
C LEU A 14 26.21 -21.07 -4.88
N SER A 15 25.92 -20.49 -3.71
CA SER A 15 26.64 -20.76 -2.47
C SER A 15 25.61 -21.18 -1.41
N LEU A 16 25.46 -22.49 -1.29
CA LEU A 16 24.94 -23.16 -0.11
C LEU A 16 26.11 -23.26 0.87
N ASP A 17 26.06 -22.52 1.97
CA ASP A 17 26.92 -22.82 3.12
C ASP A 17 26.23 -23.89 3.96
N ALA A 18 26.83 -25.07 3.94
CA ALA A 18 26.51 -26.19 4.82
C ALA A 18 27.79 -26.54 5.58
N ALA A 19 27.88 -26.19 6.86
CA ALA A 19 28.58 -26.96 7.91
C ALA A 19 28.52 -26.22 9.25
N ALA A 20 27.73 -26.74 10.20
CA ALA A 20 28.02 -26.63 11.63
C ALA A 20 27.25 -27.73 12.41
N HIS A 21 28.01 -28.77 12.74
CA HIS A 21 27.93 -29.69 13.89
C HIS A 21 26.63 -29.88 14.70
N ALA A 22 26.15 -31.15 14.61
CA ALA A 22 25.66 -32.05 15.67
C ALA A 22 25.19 -31.49 17.03
N HIS A 23 23.99 -31.90 17.46
CA HIS A 23 23.81 -32.79 18.62
C HIS A 23 22.42 -33.46 18.56
N ALA A 24 22.40 -34.75 18.91
CA ALA A 24 21.25 -35.65 18.87
C ALA A 24 20.13 -35.23 19.82
N HIS A 25 18.87 -35.51 19.48
CA HIS A 25 17.89 -36.20 20.34
C HIS A 25 16.60 -36.50 19.55
N ALA A 26 16.34 -37.81 19.41
CA ALA A 26 15.04 -38.49 19.44
C ALA A 26 13.83 -38.04 18.59
N ARG A 27 13.32 -39.04 17.87
CA ARG A 27 11.91 -39.45 17.68
C ARG A 27 11.35 -39.25 16.26
N ALA A 28 11.03 -40.40 15.67
CA ALA A 28 10.36 -40.58 14.39
C ALA A 28 9.00 -39.89 14.34
N HIS A 29 8.59 -39.45 13.14
CA HIS A 29 7.33 -39.78 12.44
C HIS A 29 7.07 -38.77 11.31
N ALA A 30 6.48 -39.29 10.23
CA ALA A 30 5.75 -38.59 9.16
C ALA A 30 6.52 -38.10 7.91
N CYS A 31 6.21 -38.82 6.83
CA CYS A 31 6.31 -38.52 5.41
C CYS A 31 5.74 -37.13 5.05
N ALA A 32 6.52 -36.32 4.31
CA ALA A 32 5.99 -35.32 3.38
C ALA A 32 7.08 -34.89 2.39
N THR A 33 6.89 -35.21 1.12
CA THR A 33 7.71 -34.77 -0.02
C THR A 33 7.38 -33.32 -0.40
N PRO A 34 8.35 -32.40 -0.58
CA PRO A 34 8.07 -31.10 -1.18
C PRO A 34 8.12 -31.20 -2.71
N HIS A 35 6.94 -31.17 -3.34
CA HIS A 35 6.80 -31.02 -4.79
C HIS A 35 7.24 -29.60 -5.19
N LEU A 36 8.46 -29.47 -5.73
CA LEU A 36 8.94 -28.23 -6.33
C LEU A 36 8.14 -27.95 -7.61
N LEU A 37 7.17 -27.03 -7.54
CA LEU A 37 6.47 -26.52 -8.73
C LEU A 37 7.42 -25.61 -9.52
N ARG A 38 8.02 -26.20 -10.55
CA ARG A 38 8.80 -25.55 -11.59
C ARG A 38 7.96 -24.49 -12.29
N ARG A 39 8.35 -23.21 -12.14
CA ARG A 39 7.75 -22.06 -12.82
C ARG A 39 8.08 -22.11 -14.32
N GLN A 40 7.12 -22.50 -15.16
CA GLN A 40 7.26 -22.44 -16.61
C GLN A 40 7.16 -20.98 -17.07
N THR A 41 8.25 -20.43 -17.62
CA THR A 41 8.25 -19.14 -18.31
C THR A 41 7.98 -19.37 -19.79
N ALA A 42 6.87 -18.84 -20.31
CA ALA A 42 6.58 -18.85 -21.74
C ALA A 42 7.35 -17.73 -22.44
N SER A 43 8.22 -18.09 -23.39
CA SER A 43 8.97 -17.16 -24.23
C SER A 43 8.15 -16.83 -25.49
N PHE A 44 7.38 -15.75 -25.49
CA PHE A 44 6.74 -15.26 -26.71
C PHE A 44 7.71 -14.35 -27.48
N SER A 45 8.48 -14.94 -28.39
CA SER A 45 9.21 -14.19 -29.42
C SER A 45 8.27 -13.93 -30.60
N THR A 46 7.81 -12.69 -30.75
CA THR A 46 7.05 -12.25 -31.93
C THR A 46 7.98 -11.43 -32.83
N ALA A 47 8.66 -12.11 -33.76
CA ALA A 47 9.36 -11.44 -34.85
C ALA A 47 8.34 -11.06 -35.94
N ALA A 48 8.18 -9.76 -36.20
CA ALA A 48 7.31 -9.23 -37.24
C ALA A 48 7.93 -9.42 -38.64
N PRO A 49 7.24 -10.00 -39.63
CA PRO A 49 7.70 -9.96 -41.01
C PRO A 49 7.50 -8.55 -41.57
N ARG A 50 8.61 -7.83 -41.75
CA ARG A 50 8.67 -6.58 -42.53
C ARG A 50 8.58 -6.91 -44.02
N TYR A 51 7.62 -6.28 -44.69
CA TYR A 51 7.57 -5.98 -46.13
C TYR A 51 7.93 -7.12 -47.11
N ALA A 52 6.90 -7.74 -47.70
CA ALA A 52 7.02 -8.45 -48.98
C ALA A 52 6.13 -7.78 -50.04
N ALA A 53 6.69 -7.66 -51.24
CA ALA A 53 6.37 -6.69 -52.28
C ALA A 53 5.00 -6.84 -52.94
N VAL A 54 4.43 -5.69 -53.32
CA VAL A 54 3.24 -5.54 -54.16
C VAL A 54 3.55 -5.97 -55.59
N VAL A 55 3.07 -7.15 -55.99
CA VAL A 55 3.02 -7.52 -57.41
C VAL A 55 1.69 -7.03 -57.98
N LYS A 56 1.76 -5.96 -58.79
CA LYS A 56 0.66 -5.50 -59.63
C LYS A 56 0.48 -6.49 -60.79
N LYS A 57 -0.73 -7.02 -60.98
CA LYS A 57 -1.14 -7.64 -62.25
C LYS A 57 -2.36 -6.89 -62.79
N LYS A 58 -2.19 -6.33 -63.98
CA LYS A 58 -3.21 -5.65 -64.80
C LYS A 58 -3.93 -6.72 -65.64
N GLY A 59 -5.25 -6.72 -65.63
CA GLY A 59 -6.08 -7.62 -66.43
C GLY A 59 -7.55 -7.21 -66.37
N MET A 60 -8.11 -6.86 -67.53
CA MET A 60 -9.45 -6.31 -67.73
C MET A 60 -10.56 -7.39 -67.62
N THR A 61 -11.77 -6.93 -67.34
CA THR A 61 -13.11 -7.49 -67.68
C THR A 61 -13.51 -8.88 -67.19
N ALA A 62 -14.40 -8.90 -66.19
CA ALA A 62 -15.66 -9.66 -66.22
C ALA A 62 -16.60 -9.15 -65.12
N ALA A 63 -17.88 -8.91 -65.45
CA ALA A 63 -18.90 -8.62 -64.44
C ALA A 63 -19.08 -9.87 -63.54
N PRO A 64 -19.16 -9.71 -62.20
CA PRO A 64 -19.20 -10.85 -61.30
C PRO A 64 -20.54 -11.60 -61.44
N LYS A 65 -20.47 -12.91 -61.71
CA LYS A 65 -21.63 -13.81 -61.74
C LYS A 65 -22.33 -13.79 -60.37
N LYS A 66 -23.64 -13.51 -60.36
CA LYS A 66 -24.53 -13.65 -59.19
C LYS A 66 -24.32 -15.05 -58.58
N GLY A 67 -23.91 -15.12 -57.31
CA GLY A 67 -23.98 -16.36 -56.53
C GLY A 67 -22.71 -16.81 -55.80
N ILE A 68 -21.52 -16.25 -56.05
CA ILE A 68 -20.30 -16.61 -55.31
C ILE A 68 -19.92 -15.47 -54.36
N LYS A 69 -20.81 -15.16 -53.43
CA LYS A 69 -20.45 -14.43 -52.21
C LYS A 69 -20.35 -15.48 -51.11
N SER A 70 -19.19 -16.15 -50.99
CA SER A 70 -18.82 -16.64 -49.66
C SER A 70 -18.84 -15.40 -48.77
N LEU A 71 -19.63 -15.44 -47.69
CA LEU A 71 -19.67 -14.35 -46.73
C LEU A 71 -18.27 -14.29 -46.11
N ASN A 72 -17.42 -13.47 -46.72
CA ASN A 72 -16.21 -12.97 -46.11
C ASN A 72 -16.70 -12.04 -45.01
N THR A 73 -17.18 -12.63 -43.91
CA THR A 73 -17.42 -11.95 -42.65
C THR A 73 -16.05 -11.53 -42.16
N LYS A 74 -15.48 -10.50 -42.79
CA LYS A 74 -14.46 -9.65 -42.18
C LYS A 74 -15.04 -9.33 -40.84
N LYS A 75 -14.55 -10.00 -39.79
CA LYS A 75 -15.00 -9.93 -38.40
C LYS A 75 -15.59 -8.55 -38.20
N GLY A 76 -16.92 -8.48 -38.29
CA GLY A 76 -17.63 -7.21 -38.50
C GLY A 76 -17.09 -6.30 -37.42
N LYS A 77 -16.43 -5.21 -37.82
CA LYS A 77 -15.76 -4.28 -36.92
C LYS A 77 -16.80 -3.97 -35.86
N ALA A 78 -16.66 -4.61 -34.69
CA ALA A 78 -17.65 -4.50 -33.63
C ALA A 78 -17.87 -3.01 -33.48
N THR A 79 -19.13 -2.60 -33.61
CA THR A 79 -19.54 -1.19 -33.69
C THR A 79 -18.70 -0.42 -32.68
N PRO A 80 -17.92 0.60 -33.09
CA PRO A 80 -17.00 1.31 -32.19
C PRO A 80 -17.85 2.15 -31.23
N GLY A 81 -18.45 1.51 -30.25
CA GLY A 81 -19.60 2.05 -29.53
C GLY A 81 -20.48 0.99 -28.86
N GLY A 82 -20.01 -0.24 -28.69
CA GLY A 82 -20.49 -1.00 -27.53
C GLY A 82 -20.20 -0.15 -26.31
N ASP A 83 -21.26 0.26 -25.60
CA ASP A 83 -21.22 1.24 -24.51
C ASP A 83 -20.36 0.68 -23.37
N ALA A 84 -19.04 0.83 -23.52
CA ALA A 84 -18.09 0.59 -22.47
C ALA A 84 -18.40 1.67 -21.45
N GLY A 85 -19.18 1.28 -20.44
CA GLY A 85 -19.91 2.18 -19.55
C GLY A 85 -19.13 3.38 -19.01
N LYS A 86 -19.86 4.33 -18.44
CA LYS A 86 -19.37 5.66 -18.07
C LYS A 86 -17.92 5.64 -17.57
N ARG A 87 -17.05 6.34 -18.32
CA ARG A 87 -15.63 6.45 -17.97
C ARG A 87 -15.49 7.13 -16.59
N PRO A 88 -14.59 6.65 -15.73
CA PRO A 88 -14.37 7.26 -14.43
C PRO A 88 -14.00 8.74 -14.57
N ALA A 89 -14.53 9.58 -13.68
CA ALA A 89 -14.22 11.00 -13.65
C ALA A 89 -12.73 11.23 -13.33
N GLN A 90 -12.24 12.42 -13.69
CA GLN A 90 -10.89 12.83 -13.32
C GLN A 90 -10.72 12.77 -11.79
N GLY A 91 -9.68 12.10 -11.31
CA GLY A 91 -9.42 11.94 -9.88
C GLY A 91 -10.16 10.78 -9.20
N GLU A 92 -11.23 10.22 -9.78
CA GLU A 92 -12.03 9.15 -9.16
C GLU A 92 -11.17 7.90 -8.85
N ARG A 93 -10.34 7.48 -9.80
CA ARG A 93 -9.41 6.35 -9.61
C ARG A 93 -8.38 6.58 -8.51
N LYS A 94 -8.04 7.85 -8.22
CA LYS A 94 -7.08 8.21 -7.16
C LYS A 94 -7.81 8.28 -5.81
N ALA A 95 -9.00 8.87 -5.78
CA ALA A 95 -9.88 8.88 -4.62
C ALA A 95 -10.21 7.45 -4.17
N LEU A 96 -10.57 6.55 -5.09
CA LEU A 96 -10.85 5.14 -4.77
C LEU A 96 -9.66 4.40 -4.15
N ARG A 97 -8.42 4.75 -4.53
CA ARG A 97 -7.19 4.15 -3.98
C ARG A 97 -6.77 4.76 -2.64
N LYS A 98 -7.16 6.02 -2.38
CA LYS A 98 -6.84 6.75 -1.15
C LYS A 98 -8.00 6.76 -0.15
N ARG A 99 -9.19 6.28 -0.51
CA ARG A 99 -10.36 6.26 0.37
C ARG A 99 -10.08 5.44 1.62
N ILE A 100 -10.63 5.88 2.74
CA ILE A 100 -10.45 5.25 4.04
C ILE A 100 -11.82 4.92 4.58
N VAL A 101 -12.00 3.68 5.02
CA VAL A 101 -13.24 3.19 5.64
C VAL A 101 -12.92 2.89 7.11
N LEU A 102 -13.56 3.64 8.02
CA LEU A 102 -13.27 3.57 9.47
C LEU A 102 -14.30 2.76 10.25
N THR A 103 -15.46 2.47 9.66
CA THR A 103 -16.56 1.75 10.30
C THR A 103 -17.01 0.61 9.41
N ASN A 104 -17.34 -0.52 10.05
CA ASN A 104 -17.92 -1.68 9.41
C ASN A 104 -19.07 -2.22 10.26
N ASP A 105 -20.29 -2.05 9.76
CA ASP A 105 -21.51 -2.45 10.46
C ASP A 105 -21.66 -3.98 10.55
N ASN A 106 -20.97 -4.73 9.72
CA ASN A 106 -21.02 -6.19 9.76
C ASN A 106 -20.11 -6.78 10.85
N ALA A 107 -19.14 -6.01 11.36
CA ALA A 107 -18.25 -6.48 12.42
C ALA A 107 -18.97 -6.54 13.78
N LEU A 108 -18.46 -7.37 14.69
CA LEU A 108 -19.01 -7.52 16.03
C LEU A 108 -18.77 -6.26 16.86
N HIS A 109 -19.76 -5.89 17.67
CA HIS A 109 -19.63 -4.81 18.65
C HIS A 109 -18.95 -5.32 19.92
N VAL A 110 -17.77 -4.77 20.25
CA VAL A 110 -17.02 -5.15 21.45
C VAL A 110 -17.43 -4.21 22.59
N ALA A 111 -18.38 -4.64 23.42
CA ALA A 111 -18.91 -3.83 24.53
C ALA A 111 -17.88 -3.56 25.64
N SER A 112 -16.85 -4.39 25.77
CA SER A 112 -15.78 -4.23 26.76
C SER A 112 -14.70 -3.22 26.34
N LEU A 113 -14.77 -2.69 25.11
CA LEU A 113 -13.78 -1.76 24.61
C LEU A 113 -13.97 -0.40 25.29
N GLN A 114 -12.96 0.01 26.06
CA GLN A 114 -12.91 1.34 26.67
C GLN A 114 -12.36 2.36 25.67
N ASP A 115 -12.95 3.55 25.68
CA ASP A 115 -12.50 4.66 24.84
C ASP A 115 -11.38 5.46 25.51
N LEU A 116 -10.61 6.19 24.70
CA LEU A 116 -9.57 7.10 25.16
C LEU A 116 -10.18 8.45 25.55
N ASP A 117 -10.03 8.79 26.83
CA ASP A 117 -10.43 10.08 27.40
C ASP A 117 -9.22 10.93 27.78
N LYS A 118 -9.42 12.24 27.92
CA LYS A 118 -8.37 13.20 28.32
C LYS A 118 -7.60 12.74 29.54
N GLU A 119 -8.29 12.27 30.58
CA GLU A 119 -7.69 11.78 31.82
C GLU A 119 -6.97 10.43 31.66
N ASN A 120 -7.54 9.54 30.85
CA ASN A 120 -7.08 8.16 30.73
C ASN A 120 -5.81 8.03 29.87
N VAL A 121 -5.65 8.90 28.86
CA VAL A 121 -4.59 8.85 27.84
C VAL A 121 -3.17 8.69 28.41
N LEU A 122 -2.86 9.34 29.54
CA LEU A 122 -1.51 9.33 30.11
C LEU A 122 -1.28 8.21 31.14
N SER A 123 -2.30 7.41 31.44
CA SER A 123 -2.20 6.42 32.52
C SER A 123 -1.35 5.21 32.11
N SER A 124 -0.36 4.86 32.96
CA SER A 124 0.50 3.67 32.77
C SER A 124 -0.27 2.35 32.71
N LYS A 125 -1.49 2.32 33.26
CA LYS A 125 -2.37 1.15 33.31
C LYS A 125 -2.93 0.73 31.94
N ASN A 126 -2.80 1.58 30.94
CA ASN A 126 -3.29 1.31 29.59
C ASN A 126 -2.29 0.50 28.75
N GLU A 127 -1.07 0.31 29.22
CA GLU A 127 -0.09 -0.50 28.50
C GLU A 127 -0.61 -1.91 28.21
N GLY A 128 -0.51 -2.33 26.96
CA GLY A 128 -0.99 -3.64 26.48
C GLY A 128 -2.49 -3.72 26.22
N LYS A 129 -3.27 -2.65 26.48
CA LYS A 129 -4.72 -2.63 26.22
C LYS A 129 -5.04 -2.01 24.87
N VAL A 130 -6.10 -2.54 24.24
CA VAL A 130 -6.71 -1.93 23.06
C VAL A 130 -7.72 -0.92 23.54
N MET A 131 -7.60 0.32 23.06
CA MET A 131 -8.46 1.42 23.43
C MET A 131 -9.15 1.99 22.18
N GLY A 132 -10.43 2.31 22.29
CA GLY A 132 -11.20 2.94 21.22
C GLY A 132 -10.85 4.41 21.05
N LEU A 133 -10.87 4.90 19.80
CA LEU A 133 -10.82 6.33 19.54
C LEU A 133 -12.25 6.91 19.58
N PRO A 134 -12.50 7.97 20.36
CA PRO A 134 -13.82 8.59 20.41
C PRO A 134 -14.17 9.19 19.06
N GLN A 135 -15.35 8.85 18.54
CA GLN A 135 -15.72 9.14 17.15
C GLN A 135 -15.93 10.62 16.88
N GLU A 136 -16.59 11.33 17.78
CA GLU A 136 -17.07 12.69 17.51
C GLU A 136 -15.95 13.73 17.38
N HIS A 137 -14.98 13.73 18.31
CA HIS A 137 -13.96 14.78 18.34
C HIS A 137 -12.63 14.34 17.72
N VAL A 138 -12.17 13.13 18.03
CA VAL A 138 -10.79 12.72 17.69
C VAL A 138 -10.74 12.10 16.29
N VAL A 139 -11.69 11.24 15.94
CA VAL A 139 -11.68 10.56 14.64
C VAL A 139 -11.89 11.55 13.50
N ASP A 140 -12.79 12.51 13.66
CA ASP A 140 -13.03 13.55 12.65
C ASP A 140 -11.84 14.50 12.51
N ALA A 141 -11.19 14.89 13.62
CA ALA A 141 -9.95 15.66 13.58
C ALA A 141 -8.80 14.90 12.90
N LEU A 142 -8.61 13.63 13.24
CA LEU A 142 -7.61 12.76 12.60
C LEU A 142 -7.89 12.55 11.11
N ARG A 143 -9.16 12.55 10.70
CA ARG A 143 -9.56 12.48 9.29
C ARG A 143 -9.26 13.78 8.57
N ALA A 144 -9.56 14.94 9.17
CA ALA A 144 -9.23 16.25 8.60
C ALA A 144 -7.72 16.43 8.36
N VAL A 145 -6.91 15.76 9.20
CA VAL A 145 -5.46 15.84 9.19
C VAL A 145 -4.80 14.68 8.40
N ASP A 146 -5.60 13.86 7.69
CA ASP A 146 -5.14 12.74 6.86
C ASP A 146 -4.20 11.76 7.63
N ALA A 147 -4.45 11.58 8.92
CA ALA A 147 -3.64 10.71 9.79
C ALA A 147 -3.85 9.22 9.47
N PHE A 148 -5.08 8.86 9.11
CA PHE A 148 -5.41 7.50 8.69
C PHE A 148 -4.81 7.19 7.31
N LYS A 149 -4.33 5.96 7.11
CA LYS A 149 -3.82 5.50 5.81
C LYS A 149 -4.64 4.32 5.28
N PRO A 150 -4.82 4.20 3.95
CA PRO A 150 -5.60 3.11 3.36
C PRO A 150 -4.97 1.72 3.55
N ASN A 151 -3.65 1.65 3.76
CA ASN A 151 -2.93 0.40 4.02
C ASN A 151 -3.19 -0.14 5.44
N GLN A 152 -3.77 0.67 6.32
CA GLN A 152 -4.14 0.26 7.68
C GLN A 152 -5.57 -0.30 7.62
N ALA A 153 -5.76 -1.54 8.08
CA ALA A 153 -7.00 -2.29 7.91
C ALA A 153 -8.12 -1.86 8.89
N TRP A 154 -8.49 -0.59 8.90
CA TRP A 154 -9.54 -0.02 9.77
C TRP A 154 -10.94 -0.55 9.45
N SER A 155 -11.18 -0.97 8.21
CA SER A 155 -12.47 -1.51 7.74
C SER A 155 -12.85 -2.85 8.37
N LEU A 156 -11.97 -3.47 9.15
CA LEU A 156 -12.24 -4.76 9.80
C LEU A 156 -13.10 -4.62 11.07
N PHE A 157 -13.14 -3.42 11.66
CA PHE A 157 -13.77 -3.20 12.96
C PHE A 157 -14.96 -2.23 12.87
N ARG A 158 -15.88 -2.34 13.84
CA ARG A 158 -17.01 -1.42 14.00
C ARG A 158 -16.55 0.01 14.28
N ARG A 159 -15.53 0.16 15.13
CA ARG A 159 -14.97 1.44 15.60
C ARG A 159 -13.45 1.40 15.47
N PRO A 160 -12.78 2.51 15.13
CA PRO A 160 -11.32 2.56 15.08
C PRO A 160 -10.74 2.44 16.50
N ALA A 161 -9.88 1.45 16.70
CA ALA A 161 -9.28 1.14 17.99
C ALA A 161 -7.78 0.91 17.85
N VAL A 162 -7.03 1.23 18.89
CA VAL A 162 -5.58 1.29 18.85
C VAL A 162 -4.97 0.59 20.07
N LEU A 163 -3.91 -0.18 19.85
CA LEU A 163 -3.15 -0.85 20.92
C LEU A 163 -2.15 0.13 21.55
N MET A 164 -2.27 0.33 22.87
CA MET A 164 -1.33 1.11 23.66
C MET A 164 -0.08 0.28 23.94
N ARG A 165 0.98 0.47 23.14
CA ARG A 165 2.28 -0.21 23.33
C ARG A 165 3.17 0.55 24.32
N SER A 166 4.25 -0.09 24.75
CA SER A 166 5.32 0.55 25.55
C SER A 166 5.84 1.85 24.90
N GLU A 167 6.01 1.87 23.58
CA GLU A 167 6.42 3.07 22.82
C GLU A 167 5.38 4.20 22.90
N ALA A 168 4.09 3.86 22.86
CA ALA A 168 3.02 4.83 23.00
C ALA A 168 3.02 5.44 24.41
N MET A 169 3.30 4.62 25.43
CA MET A 169 3.46 5.09 26.81
C MET A 169 4.69 5.97 26.99
N GLN A 170 5.78 5.70 26.27
CA GLN A 170 6.94 6.60 26.26
C GLN A 170 6.57 7.95 25.64
N LEU A 171 5.80 7.98 24.54
CA LEU A 171 5.30 9.24 23.98
C LEU A 171 4.37 9.96 24.96
N ALA A 172 3.48 9.25 25.64
CA ALA A 172 2.61 9.82 26.66
C ALA A 172 3.41 10.47 27.80
N ARG A 173 4.49 9.82 28.27
CA ARG A 173 5.41 10.40 29.26
C ARG A 173 6.06 11.69 28.76
N LEU A 174 6.52 11.73 27.51
CA LEU A 174 7.10 12.94 26.94
C LEU A 174 6.08 14.08 26.82
N VAL A 175 4.81 13.78 26.52
CA VAL A 175 3.72 14.77 26.53
C VAL A 175 3.49 15.29 27.94
N HIS A 176 3.42 14.40 28.94
CA HIS A 176 3.29 14.76 30.36
C HIS A 176 4.44 15.67 30.83
N ASP A 177 5.69 15.34 30.48
CA ASP A 177 6.87 16.14 30.84
C ASP A 177 6.80 17.57 30.27
N VAL A 178 6.20 17.73 29.08
CA VAL A 178 5.98 19.04 28.45
C VAL A 178 4.85 19.80 29.13
N GLU A 179 3.76 19.13 29.51
CA GLU A 179 2.65 19.73 30.27
C GLU A 179 3.15 20.23 31.64
N ASP A 180 3.94 19.42 32.36
CA ASP A 180 4.55 19.80 33.65
C ASP A 180 5.50 20.99 33.51
N ALA A 181 6.30 21.03 32.44
CA ALA A 181 7.20 22.14 32.17
C ALA A 181 6.44 23.43 31.83
N ALA A 182 5.36 23.33 31.06
CA ALA A 182 4.49 24.46 30.77
C ALA A 182 3.83 25.03 32.04
N ALA A 183 3.42 24.15 32.97
CA ALA A 183 2.90 24.56 34.28
C ALA A 183 3.97 25.31 35.12
N ARG A 184 5.24 24.93 34.98
CA ARG A 184 6.40 25.60 35.60
C ARG A 184 6.91 26.81 34.81
N GLN A 185 6.24 27.17 33.71
CA GLN A 185 6.63 28.24 32.78
C GLN A 185 8.00 28.03 32.08
N GLU A 186 8.50 26.80 32.05
CA GLU A 186 9.71 26.43 31.34
C GLU A 186 9.40 26.08 29.88
N LYS A 187 10.08 26.74 28.94
CA LYS A 187 9.95 26.44 27.50
C LYS A 187 10.77 25.19 27.15
N LYS A 188 10.13 24.01 27.17
CA LYS A 188 10.75 22.75 26.70
C LYS A 188 10.24 22.41 25.31
N THR A 189 11.15 22.02 24.41
CA THR A 189 10.82 21.54 23.06
C THR A 189 11.45 20.18 22.86
N ILE A 190 10.63 19.18 22.54
CA ILE A 190 11.08 17.82 22.29
C ILE A 190 11.04 17.56 20.77
N ARG A 191 12.18 17.18 20.20
CA ARG A 191 12.30 16.80 18.79
C ARG A 191 12.74 15.35 18.71
N ARG A 192 11.94 14.52 18.05
CA ARG A 192 12.21 13.08 17.90
C ARG A 192 11.98 12.66 16.47
N ILE A 193 12.78 11.69 16.03
CA ILE A 193 12.64 11.04 14.73
C ILE A 193 12.23 9.59 15.01
N LEU A 194 11.14 9.15 14.39
CA LEU A 194 10.64 7.78 14.52
C LEU A 194 11.33 6.88 13.49
N CYS A 195 12.21 6.00 13.96
CA CYS A 195 12.93 5.03 13.15
C CYS A 195 12.43 3.61 13.43
N GLY A 196 12.62 2.69 12.49
CA GLY A 196 12.20 1.30 12.62
C GLY A 196 12.05 0.60 11.28
N GLU A 197 11.84 -0.70 11.30
CA GLU A 197 11.69 -1.53 10.09
C GLU A 197 10.42 -1.17 9.29
N ARG A 198 10.30 -1.75 8.09
CA ARG A 198 9.06 -1.73 7.31
C ARG A 198 7.93 -2.41 8.11
N ALA A 199 6.76 -1.77 8.12
CA ALA A 199 5.56 -2.26 8.82
C ALA A 199 5.69 -2.40 10.36
N SER A 200 6.68 -1.79 11.01
CA SER A 200 6.78 -1.78 12.48
C SER A 200 5.68 -0.97 13.20
N GLY A 201 4.86 -0.23 12.46
CA GLY A 201 3.79 0.61 13.02
C GLY A 201 4.22 2.05 13.36
N LYS A 202 5.29 2.57 12.74
CA LYS A 202 5.69 3.99 12.86
C LYS A 202 4.53 4.95 12.58
N THR A 203 3.77 4.70 11.52
CA THR A 203 2.62 5.53 11.16
C THR A 203 1.48 5.44 12.20
N THR A 204 1.25 4.26 12.78
CA THR A 204 0.24 4.10 13.84
C THR A 204 0.69 4.75 15.14
N LEU A 205 1.99 4.72 15.46
CA LEU A 205 2.56 5.42 16.61
C LEU A 205 2.43 6.95 16.48
N LEU A 206 2.65 7.48 15.26
CA LEU A 206 2.38 8.89 14.97
C LEU A 206 0.90 9.22 15.13
N LEU A 207 0.00 8.39 14.59
CA LEU A 207 -1.44 8.55 14.74
C LEU A 207 -1.87 8.54 16.22
N GLN A 208 -1.28 7.66 17.04
CA GLN A 208 -1.49 7.65 18.50
C GLN A 208 -1.05 8.99 19.11
N GLY A 209 0.13 9.50 18.74
CA GLY A 209 0.60 10.82 19.19
C GLY A 209 -0.37 11.95 18.84
N LEU A 210 -0.89 11.97 17.59
CA LEU A 210 -1.88 12.94 17.17
C LEU A 210 -3.19 12.82 17.95
N ALA A 211 -3.66 11.58 18.20
CA ALA A 211 -4.85 11.34 18.99
C ALA A 211 -4.70 11.88 20.42
N MET A 212 -3.55 11.65 21.07
CA MET A 212 -3.25 12.18 22.40
C MET A 212 -3.23 13.71 22.40
N ALA A 213 -2.66 14.32 21.36
CA ALA A 213 -2.62 15.76 21.19
C ALA A 213 -4.04 16.37 21.04
N PHE A 214 -4.90 15.77 20.22
CA PHE A 214 -6.29 16.25 20.06
C PHE A 214 -7.11 16.11 21.34
N LEU A 215 -6.95 15.00 22.09
CA LEU A 215 -7.63 14.81 23.38
C LEU A 215 -7.22 15.82 24.44
N ARG A 216 -6.03 16.41 24.31
CA ARG A 216 -5.48 17.41 25.21
C ARG A 216 -5.64 18.84 24.68
N ASP A 217 -6.39 19.02 23.59
CA ASP A 217 -6.65 20.32 22.95
C ASP A 217 -5.37 21.01 22.44
N TRP A 218 -4.37 20.24 22.01
CA TRP A 218 -3.14 20.77 21.41
C TRP A 218 -3.36 21.21 19.96
N PHE A 219 -2.59 22.20 19.53
CA PHE A 219 -2.52 22.57 18.12
C PHE A 219 -1.65 21.57 17.34
N VAL A 220 -2.26 20.89 16.39
CA VAL A 220 -1.62 19.82 15.60
C VAL A 220 -1.38 20.29 14.17
N ILE A 221 -0.10 20.28 13.76
CA ILE A 221 0.29 20.41 12.35
C ILE A 221 0.86 19.06 11.91
N ASN A 222 0.24 18.44 10.91
CA ASN A 222 0.72 17.18 10.33
C ASN A 222 0.83 17.30 8.81
N LEU A 223 1.94 16.77 8.29
CA LEU A 223 2.25 16.73 6.87
C LEU A 223 2.28 15.25 6.45
N PRO A 224 1.16 14.69 5.97
CA PRO A 224 0.95 13.24 5.87
C PRO A 224 1.81 12.55 4.80
N GLU A 225 2.30 13.29 3.80
CA GLU A 225 3.13 12.78 2.70
C GLU A 225 4.23 13.81 2.40
N GLY A 226 5.45 13.59 2.91
CA GLY A 226 6.58 14.49 2.66
C GLY A 226 6.98 14.59 1.18
N THR A 227 6.56 13.62 0.36
CA THR A 227 6.83 13.54 -1.08
C THR A 227 5.84 14.34 -1.94
N HIS A 228 4.78 14.93 -1.37
CA HIS A 228 3.83 15.76 -2.12
C HIS A 228 4.29 17.21 -2.31
N ALA A 229 5.39 17.63 -1.68
CA ALA A 229 6.12 18.81 -2.12
C ALA A 229 6.56 18.60 -3.58
N PRO A 230 6.37 19.58 -4.48
CA PRO A 230 6.63 19.38 -5.90
C PRO A 230 8.11 19.07 -6.13
N ALA A 231 8.44 17.80 -6.25
CA ALA A 231 9.71 17.36 -6.79
C ALA A 231 9.72 17.71 -8.28
N GLY A 232 10.23 18.90 -8.59
CA GLY A 232 10.44 19.38 -9.96
C GLY A 232 9.18 19.94 -10.61
N ILE A 233 8.99 21.26 -10.50
CA ILE A 233 8.45 21.99 -11.64
C ILE A 233 9.53 21.89 -12.72
N PRO A 234 9.27 21.29 -13.89
CA PRO A 234 10.23 21.40 -14.99
C PRO A 234 10.42 22.89 -15.26
N LYS A 235 11.65 23.39 -15.14
CA LYS A 235 11.99 24.73 -15.62
C LYS A 235 11.55 24.77 -17.09
N LEU A 236 10.61 25.67 -17.38
CA LEU A 236 10.33 26.07 -18.74
C LEU A 236 11.55 26.89 -19.16
N ASP A 237 12.41 26.28 -19.98
CA ASP A 237 13.40 27.00 -20.79
C ASP A 237 12.68 27.83 -21.86
#